data_AF-A0A7J4GML6-F1
#
_entry.id   AF-A0A7J4GML6-F1
#
_cell.length_a   1.000
_cell.length_b   1.000
_cell.length_c   1.000
_cell.angle_alpha   90.00
_cell.angle_beta   90.00
_cell.angle_gamma   90.00
#
_symmetry.space_group_name_H-M   'P 1'
#
loop_
_entity.id
_entity.type
_entity.pdbx_description
1 polymer ?
#
loop_
_entity_poly.entity_id
_entity_poly.type
_entity_poly.pdbx_seq_one_letter_code
_entity_poly.pdbx_strand_id
1 'polypeptide(L)'
;MSEEDYMLEMCSSKASWQVVPKGIEAIDLAEVAAKIIAAGWSLRIETKFCYIFEGKAKLTLYPSGKLLVKTETNDMAKEIAKLHATEWVV
;
A
#
# COMPACT_ATOMS: atom_id res chain seq x y z
N MET A 1 16.99 6.08 7.41
CA MET A 1 15.99 6.96 6.76
C MET A 1 14.77 6.98 7.66
N SER A 2 14.41 8.20 8.08
CA SER A 2 13.43 8.56 9.10
C SER A 2 11.99 8.41 8.57
N GLU A 3 10.99 8.48 9.45
CA GLU A 3 9.52 8.44 9.15
C GLU A 3 9.02 9.61 8.25
N GLU A 4 9.89 10.18 7.42
CA GLU A 4 9.62 11.38 6.65
C GLU A 4 9.02 11.08 5.27
N ASP A 5 9.13 9.85 4.75
CA ASP A 5 8.71 9.51 3.38
C ASP A 5 7.21 9.16 3.23
N TYR A 6 6.51 8.84 4.33
CA TYR A 6 5.09 8.51 4.29
C TYR A 6 4.39 8.77 5.63
N MET A 7 3.07 8.90 5.59
CA MET A 7 2.21 8.93 6.76
C MET A 7 1.51 7.57 6.93
N LEU A 8 1.58 6.98 8.14
CA LEU A 8 0.91 5.72 8.49
C LEU A 8 -0.12 5.95 9.58
N GLU A 9 -1.41 5.89 9.23
CA GLU A 9 -2.51 6.12 10.18
C GLU A 9 -3.36 4.86 10.35
N MET A 10 -3.63 4.46 11.59
CA MET A 10 -4.58 3.39 11.89
C MET A 10 -6.01 3.95 11.81
N CYS A 11 -6.87 3.35 10.98
CA CYS A 11 -8.29 3.69 10.96
C CYS A 11 -8.99 3.14 12.21
N SER A 12 -10.13 3.71 12.61
CA SER A 12 -10.89 3.36 13.82
C SER A 12 -11.32 1.87 13.95
N SER A 13 -11.16 1.07 12.89
CA SER A 13 -11.25 -0.39 12.93
C SER A 13 -9.86 -0.99 13.18
N LYS A 14 -9.70 -1.81 14.22
CA LYS A 14 -8.44 -2.35 14.79
C LYS A 14 -7.52 -3.17 13.85
N ALA A 15 -7.75 -3.15 12.54
CA ALA A 15 -7.05 -3.98 11.56
C ALA A 15 -6.82 -3.27 10.21
N SER A 16 -6.98 -1.93 10.13
CA SER A 16 -6.79 -1.20 8.87
C SER A 16 -5.85 -0.01 9.07
N TRP A 17 -4.83 0.11 8.22
CA TRP A 17 -3.86 1.20 8.19
C TRP A 17 -3.83 1.85 6.82
N GLN A 18 -3.69 3.17 6.81
CA GLN A 18 -3.56 3.98 5.62
C GLN A 18 -2.12 4.45 5.50
N VAL A 19 -1.50 4.18 4.34
CA VAL A 19 -0.19 4.68 3.95
C VAL A 19 -0.39 5.77 2.89
N VAL A 20 0.13 6.96 3.16
CA VAL A 20 0.13 8.08 2.22
C VAL A 20 1.59 8.45 1.96
N PRO A 21 2.17 8.10 0.79
CA PRO A 21 3.51 8.53 0.41
C PRO A 21 3.56 10.06 0.31
N LYS A 22 4.65 10.69 0.77
CA LYS A 22 4.85 12.13 0.61
C LYS A 22 5.31 12.47 -0.80
N GLY A 23 4.85 13.60 -1.33
CA GLY A 23 5.27 14.12 -2.63
C GLY A 23 4.69 13.38 -3.84
N ILE A 24 3.75 12.44 -3.62
CA ILE A 24 3.10 11.67 -4.68
C ILE A 24 1.63 12.10 -4.77
N GLU A 25 1.26 12.62 -5.94
CA GLU A 25 -0.12 13.04 -6.24
C GLU A 25 -0.85 12.02 -7.13
N ALA A 26 -0.10 11.29 -7.95
CA ALA A 26 -0.61 10.24 -8.82
C ALA A 26 0.46 9.19 -9.11
N ILE A 27 0.02 7.96 -9.39
CA ILE A 27 0.87 6.83 -9.81
C ILE A 27 0.28 6.13 -11.03
N ASP A 28 1.12 5.38 -11.75
CA ASP A 28 0.65 4.35 -12.67
C ASP A 28 0.28 3.09 -11.87
N LEU A 29 -1.02 2.76 -11.82
CA LEU A 29 -1.50 1.60 -11.08
C LEU A 29 -0.91 0.28 -11.59
N ALA A 30 -0.70 0.13 -12.90
CA ALA A 30 -0.20 -1.11 -13.48
C ALA A 30 1.28 -1.32 -13.14
N GLU A 31 2.08 -0.26 -13.16
CA GLU A 31 3.49 -0.32 -12.78
C GLU A 31 3.66 -0.70 -11.30
N VAL A 32 2.96 -0.01 -10.41
CA VAL A 32 3.02 -0.29 -8.97
C VAL A 32 2.45 -1.68 -8.65
N ALA A 33 1.39 -2.10 -9.37
CA ALA A 33 0.83 -3.44 -9.22
C ALA A 33 1.84 -4.54 -9.58
N ALA A 34 2.64 -4.36 -10.64
CA ALA A 34 3.66 -5.33 -11.02
C ALA A 34 4.70 -5.52 -9.90
N LYS A 35 5.13 -4.43 -9.24
CA LYS A 35 6.06 -4.47 -8.10
C LYS A 35 5.43 -5.20 -6.89
N ILE A 36 4.17 -4.92 -6.58
CA ILE A 36 3.41 -5.60 -5.51
C ILE A 36 3.25 -7.11 -5.80
N ILE A 37 2.97 -7.48 -7.05
CA ILE A 37 2.86 -8.88 -7.47
C ILE A 37 4.20 -9.61 -7.35
N ALA A 38 5.30 -8.96 -7.79
CA ALA A 38 6.65 -9.50 -7.64
C ALA A 38 7.04 -9.72 -6.17
N ALA A 39 6.50 -8.91 -5.25
CA ALA A 39 6.67 -9.08 -3.81
C ALA A 39 5.84 -10.23 -3.20
N GLY A 40 5.03 -10.94 -4.01
CA GLY A 40 4.31 -12.16 -3.60
C GLY A 40 2.82 -11.97 -3.34
N TRP A 41 2.23 -10.84 -3.70
CA TRP A 41 0.79 -10.63 -3.64
C TRP A 41 0.10 -11.03 -4.95
N SER A 42 -1.17 -11.42 -4.85
CA SER A 42 -2.02 -11.70 -6.00
C SER A 42 -3.02 -10.58 -6.23
N LEU A 43 -3.06 -10.02 -7.44
CA LEU A 43 -4.11 -9.07 -7.83
C LEU A 43 -5.46 -9.80 -7.95
N ARG A 44 -6.47 -9.30 -7.25
CA ARG A 44 -7.82 -9.89 -7.18
C ARG A 44 -8.87 -9.04 -7.84
N ILE A 45 -8.75 -7.72 -7.73
CA ILE A 45 -9.67 -6.76 -8.33
C ILE A 45 -8.84 -5.70 -9.02
N GLU A 46 -9.15 -5.46 -10.28
CA GLU A 46 -8.57 -4.42 -11.10
C GLU A 46 -9.70 -3.49 -11.56
N THR A 47 -9.66 -2.22 -11.15
CA THR A 47 -10.62 -1.21 -11.60
C THR A 47 -9.91 0.12 -11.80
N LYS A 48 -10.56 1.04 -12.52
CA LYS A 48 -10.07 2.43 -12.66
C LYS A 48 -9.95 3.21 -11.34
N PHE A 49 -10.58 2.72 -10.26
CA PHE A 49 -10.62 3.43 -8.98
C PHE A 49 -9.61 2.89 -7.97
N CYS A 50 -9.36 1.59 -7.99
CA CYS A 50 -8.40 0.94 -7.11
C CYS A 50 -8.11 -0.49 -7.56
N TYR A 51 -6.94 -0.97 -7.16
CA TYR A 51 -6.53 -2.36 -7.31
C TYR A 51 -6.51 -3.01 -5.92
N ILE A 52 -7.02 -4.23 -5.81
CA ILE A 52 -7.05 -4.98 -4.55
C ILE A 52 -6.21 -6.24 -4.68
N PHE A 53 -5.34 -6.45 -3.70
CA PHE A 53 -4.44 -7.58 -3.64
C PHE A 53 -4.71 -8.43 -2.39
N GLU A 54 -4.46 -9.72 -2.51
CA GLU A 54 -4.49 -10.68 -1.41
C GLU A 54 -3.12 -11.38 -1.28
N GLY A 55 -2.74 -11.64 -0.03
CA GLY A 55 -1.43 -12.18 0.35
C GLY A 55 -1.31 -12.18 1.88
N LYS A 56 -0.12 -11.87 2.40
CA LYS A 56 0.12 -11.76 3.86
C LYS A 56 -0.76 -10.71 4.54
N ALA A 57 -1.16 -9.69 3.80
CA ALA A 57 -2.17 -8.70 4.16
C ALA A 57 -3.04 -8.41 2.95
N LYS A 58 -4.26 -7.92 3.17
CA LYS A 58 -5.10 -7.41 2.08
C LYS A 58 -4.71 -5.95 1.80
N LEU A 59 -4.44 -5.65 0.53
CA LEU A 59 -4.01 -4.32 0.10
C LEU A 59 -5.04 -3.71 -0.83
N THR A 60 -5.28 -2.40 -0.70
CA THR A 60 -6.04 -1.61 -1.68
C THR A 60 -5.20 -0.42 -2.11
N LEU A 61 -4.77 -0.42 -3.37
CA LEU A 61 -3.98 0.65 -3.99
C LEU A 61 -4.89 1.61 -4.75
N TYR A 62 -4.70 2.92 -4.54
CA TYR A 62 -5.45 3.98 -5.22
C TYR A 62 -4.56 4.75 -6.21
N PRO A 63 -5.15 5.34 -7.28
CA PRO A 63 -4.41 6.16 -8.25
C PRO A 63 -3.58 7.29 -7.65
N SER A 64 -3.96 7.78 -6.45
CA SER A 64 -3.23 8.83 -5.75
C SER A 64 -1.95 8.35 -5.04
N GLY A 65 -1.56 7.08 -5.21
CA GLY A 65 -0.46 6.46 -4.46
C GLY A 65 -0.83 6.02 -3.04
N LYS A 66 -2.04 6.32 -2.57
CA LYS A 66 -2.52 5.87 -1.26
C LYS A 66 -2.65 4.34 -1.23
N LEU A 67 -2.20 3.72 -0.13
CA LEU A 67 -2.37 2.29 0.11
C LEU A 67 -3.15 2.05 1.40
N LEU A 68 -4.21 1.27 1.32
CA LEU A 68 -4.89 0.72 2.50
C LEU A 68 -4.36 -0.68 2.77
N VAL A 69 -3.87 -0.92 3.97
CA VAL A 69 -3.35 -2.20 4.44
C VAL A 69 -4.31 -2.75 5.48
N LYS A 70 -4.86 -3.94 5.25
CA LYS A 70 -5.67 -4.67 6.24
C LYS A 70 -4.91 -5.90 6.73
N THR A 71 -4.54 -5.89 8.00
CA THR A 71 -3.75 -6.92 8.68
C THR A 71 -4.12 -6.97 10.17
N GLU A 72 -3.63 -7.96 10.92
CA GLU A 72 -3.88 -8.07 12.36
C GLU A 72 -2.73 -7.49 13.20
N THR A 73 -1.57 -7.23 12.59
CA THR A 73 -0.36 -6.80 13.30
C THR A 73 0.17 -5.45 12.83
N ASN A 74 0.57 -4.62 13.80
CA ASN A 74 1.15 -3.31 13.54
C ASN A 74 2.49 -3.40 12.79
N ASP A 75 3.31 -4.40 13.11
CA ASP A 75 4.63 -4.59 12.51
C ASP A 75 4.53 -4.91 11.02
N MET A 76 3.56 -5.74 10.62
CA MET A 76 3.30 -6.01 9.21
C MET A 76 2.82 -4.77 8.47
N ALA A 77 1.97 -3.96 9.10
CA ALA A 77 1.53 -2.70 8.51
C ALA A 77 2.71 -1.74 8.27
N LYS A 78 3.66 -1.65 9.21
CA LYS A 78 4.87 -0.83 9.08
C LYS A 78 5.81 -1.34 8.00
N GLU A 79 6.03 -2.66 7.93
CA GLU A 79 6.87 -3.27 6.89
C GLU A 79 6.31 -2.98 5.49
N ILE A 80 5.02 -3.19 5.29
CA ILE A 80 4.34 -2.92 4.02
C ILE A 80 4.37 -1.42 3.68
N ALA A 81 4.16 -0.55 4.67
CA ALA A 81 4.23 0.89 4.45
C ALA A 81 5.60 1.34 3.97
N LYS A 82 6.67 0.77 4.53
CA LYS A 82 8.05 1.02 4.11
C LYS A 82 8.28 0.55 2.67
N LEU A 83 7.95 -0.71 2.34
CA LEU A 83 8.08 -1.24 0.98
C LEU A 83 7.33 -0.38 -0.04
N HIS A 84 6.10 0.01 0.31
CA HIS A 84 5.27 0.84 -0.55
C HIS A 84 5.96 2.17 -0.85
N ALA A 85 6.41 2.89 0.20
CA ALA A 85 7.01 4.21 0.08
C ALA A 85 8.41 4.22 -0.56
N THR A 86 9.19 3.14 -0.43
CA THR A 86 10.59 3.13 -0.90
C THR A 86 10.84 2.31 -2.15
N GLU A 87 9.94 1.39 -2.51
CA GLU A 87 10.16 0.46 -3.62
C GLU A 87 9.01 0.45 -4.63
N TRP A 88 7.76 0.56 -4.19
CA TRP A 88 6.63 0.35 -5.11
C TRP A 88 6.21 1.62 -5.85
N VAL A 89 6.13 2.77 -5.16
CA VAL A 89 5.66 4.03 -5.76
C VAL A 89 6.77 4.95 -6.28
N VAL A 90 8.02 4.50 -6.22
CA VAL A 90 9.21 5.21 -6.73
C VAL A 90 9.51 4.88 -8.18
#